data_AF-A0A2V9XQ47-F1
#
_entry.id   AF-A0A2V9XQ47-F1
#
_cell.length_a   1.000
_cell.length_b   1.000
_cell.length_c   1.000
_cell.angle_alpha   90.00
_cell.angle_beta   90.00
_cell.angle_gamma   90.00
#
_symmetry.space_group_name_H-M   'P 1'
#
loop_
_entity.id
_entity.type
_entity.pdbx_description
1 polymer ?
#
loop_
_entity_poly.entity_id
_entity_poly.type
_entity_poly.pdbx_seq_one_letter_code
_entity_poly.pdbx_strand_id
1 'polypeptide(L)'
;ASDRNVCIKLEETLIPVEETVQSACEILGLDPLYVANEGRFAVFVPAAQADAALSDLKKVEVSQGAVRVGTVEETPGRTVVLQSRIGGNRVVDMLSGEQLPRIC
;
A
#
# COMPACT_ATOMS: atom_id res chain seq x y z
N ALA A 1 1.41 9.91 -7.86
CA ALA A 1 0.17 10.30 -8.54
C ALA A 1 -0.04 11.83 -8.52
N SER A 2 0.04 12.50 -7.37
CA SER A 2 -0.07 13.96 -7.31
C SER A 2 1.01 14.69 -8.12
N ASP A 3 2.26 14.25 -7.98
CA ASP A 3 3.44 14.99 -8.48
C ASP A 3 3.87 14.55 -9.89
N ARG A 4 3.29 13.44 -10.36
CA ARG A 4 3.57 12.80 -11.66
C ARG A 4 2.25 12.36 -12.26
N ASN A 5 2.03 12.58 -13.55
CA ASN A 5 0.79 12.20 -14.23
C ASN A 5 0.71 10.68 -14.48
N VAL A 6 0.52 9.91 -13.40
CA VAL A 6 0.49 8.44 -13.40
C VAL A 6 -0.64 7.93 -12.51
N CYS A 7 -1.15 6.75 -12.85
CA CYS A 7 -1.99 5.91 -12.02
C CYS A 7 -1.11 4.95 -11.21
N ILE A 8 -1.45 4.71 -9.95
CA ILE A 8 -0.86 3.62 -9.16
C ILE A 8 -1.98 2.62 -8.90
N LYS A 9 -1.88 1.42 -9.45
CA LYS A 9 -2.85 0.35 -9.25
C LYS A 9 -2.33 -0.60 -8.18
N LEU A 10 -3.10 -0.77 -7.10
CA LEU A 10 -2.81 -1.64 -5.97
C LEU A 10 -3.79 -2.81 -5.95
N GLU A 11 -3.34 -3.97 -5.48
CA GLU A 11 -4.19 -5.14 -5.22
C GLU A 11 -4.32 -5.34 -3.71
N GLU A 12 -5.54 -5.20 -3.20
CA GLU A 12 -5.82 -5.25 -1.76
C GLU A 12 -5.39 -6.57 -1.12
N THR A 13 -5.56 -7.69 -1.83
CA THR A 13 -5.17 -9.03 -1.37
C THR A 13 -3.66 -9.20 -1.21
N LEU A 14 -2.85 -8.36 -1.86
CA LEU A 14 -1.39 -8.43 -1.79
C LEU A 14 -0.82 -7.57 -0.66
N ILE A 15 -1.60 -6.66 -0.08
CA ILE A 15 -1.13 -5.79 1.00
C ILE A 15 -1.18 -6.58 2.32
N PRO A 16 -0.04 -6.86 2.96
CA PRO A 16 -0.01 -7.66 4.17
C PRO A 16 -0.53 -6.83 5.34
N VAL A 17 -1.59 -7.32 5.97
CA VAL A 17 -2.13 -6.79 7.22
C VAL A 17 -2.25 -7.96 8.17
N GLU A 18 -1.66 -7.86 9.36
CA GLU A 18 -1.80 -8.90 10.38
C GLU A 18 -3.27 -9.02 10.81
N GLU A 19 -3.74 -10.24 11.07
CA GLU A 19 -5.13 -10.49 11.44
C GLU A 19 -5.57 -9.68 12.67
N THR A 20 -4.69 -9.56 13.67
CA THR A 20 -4.93 -8.76 14.87
C THR A 20 -5.09 -7.26 14.56
N VAL A 21 -4.30 -6.74 13.62
CA VAL A 21 -4.38 -5.34 13.15
C VAL A 21 -5.67 -5.14 12.36
N GLN A 22 -6.02 -6.08 11.48
CA GLN A 22 -7.25 -6.05 10.71
C GLN A 22 -8.47 -6.03 11.64
N SER A 23 -8.54 -6.94 12.62
CA SER A 23 -9.63 -6.99 13.60
C SER A 23 -9.71 -5.72 14.45
N ALA A 24 -8.57 -5.16 14.87
CA ALA A 24 -8.55 -3.91 15.62
C ALA A 24 -9.10 -2.74 14.77
N CYS A 25 -8.69 -2.65 13.50
CA CYS A 25 -9.19 -1.63 12.58
C CYS A 25 -10.71 -1.75 12.36
N GLU A 26 -11.22 -2.97 12.20
CA GLU A 26 -12.66 -3.23 12.06
C GLU A 26 -13.47 -2.76 13.27
N ILE A 27 -13.01 -3.06 14.49
CA ILE A 27 -13.68 -2.64 15.73
C ILE A 27 -13.67 -1.11 15.88
N LEU A 28 -12.56 -0.47 15.51
CA LEU A 28 -12.36 0.97 15.68
C LEU A 28 -12.92 1.81 14.51
N GLY A 29 -13.40 1.16 13.44
CA GLY A 29 -13.85 1.85 12.23
C GLY A 29 -12.71 2.54 11.47
N LEU A 30 -11.51 1.98 11.53
CA LEU A 30 -10.32 2.47 10.84
C LEU A 30 -10.04 1.63 9.58
N ASP A 31 -9.35 2.23 8.61
CA ASP A 31 -8.83 1.53 7.44
C ASP A 31 -7.30 1.42 7.58
N PRO A 32 -6.74 0.19 7.58
CA PRO A 32 -5.31 -0.03 7.85
C PRO A 32 -4.39 0.67 6.84
N LEU A 33 -4.86 1.01 5.64
CA LEU A 33 -4.08 1.76 4.65
C LEU A 33 -3.74 3.18 5.10
N TYR A 34 -4.45 3.71 6.09
CA TYR A 34 -4.29 5.08 6.58
C TYR A 34 -3.70 5.17 7.99
N VAL A 35 -3.38 4.05 8.61
CA VAL A 35 -2.74 4.01 9.93
C VAL A 35 -1.22 4.21 9.75
N ALA A 36 -0.62 5.03 10.61
CA ALA A 36 0.81 5.32 10.57
C ALA A 36 1.65 4.04 10.77
N ASN A 37 2.78 3.96 10.05
CA ASN A 37 3.73 2.87 10.15
C ASN A 37 5.11 3.43 10.56
N GLU A 38 5.73 2.89 11.63
CA GLU A 38 7.05 3.33 12.14
C GLU A 38 8.21 2.38 11.82
N GLY A 39 8.04 1.48 10.85
CA GLY A 39 9.06 0.49 10.49
C GLY A 39 8.88 -0.12 9.11
N ARG A 40 8.13 0.57 8.24
CA ARG A 40 7.79 0.11 6.88
C ARG A 40 8.10 1.20 5.88
N PHE A 41 8.35 0.81 4.64
CA PHE A 41 8.52 1.73 3.53
C PHE A 41 7.82 1.20 2.28
N ALA A 42 7.51 2.11 1.35
CA ALA A 42 7.09 1.79 0.00
C ALA A 42 8.23 2.13 -0.98
N VAL A 43 8.41 1.32 -2.02
CA VAL A 43 9.44 1.53 -3.04
C VAL A 43 8.87 1.33 -4.42
N PHE A 44 9.25 2.21 -5.35
CA PHE A 44 8.96 2.10 -6.77
C PHE A 44 10.22 1.64 -7.50
N VAL A 45 10.12 0.59 -8.30
CA VAL A 45 11.24 0.03 -9.06
C VAL A 45 10.83 -0.21 -10.52
N PRO A 46 11.76 -0.19 -11.48
CA PRO A 46 11.48 -0.63 -12.84
C PRO A 46 10.92 -2.05 -12.85
N ALA A 47 9.91 -2.31 -13.70
CA ALA A 47 9.23 -3.61 -13.74
C ALA A 47 10.20 -4.79 -13.93
N ALA A 48 11.22 -4.61 -14.79
CA ALA A 48 12.26 -5.62 -15.04
C ALA A 48 13.15 -5.94 -13.83
N GLN A 49 13.17 -5.08 -12.80
CA GLN A 49 13.97 -5.24 -11.58
C GLN A 49 13.14 -5.66 -10.37
N ALA A 50 11.81 -5.78 -10.51
CA ALA A 50 10.91 -6.02 -9.38
C ALA A 50 11.25 -7.30 -8.61
N ASP A 51 11.46 -8.41 -9.32
CA ASP A 51 11.71 -9.70 -8.68
C ASP A 51 13.10 -9.76 -8.03
N ALA A 52 14.11 -9.12 -8.64
CA ALA A 52 15.45 -8.99 -8.06
C ALA A 52 15.41 -8.15 -6.78
N ALA A 53 14.76 -6.99 -6.82
CA ALA A 53 14.61 -6.12 -5.66
C ALA A 53 13.88 -6.82 -4.50
N LEU A 54 12.78 -7.54 -4.78
CA LEU A 54 12.09 -8.33 -3.77
C LEU A 54 12.97 -9.44 -3.19
N SER A 55 13.73 -10.13 -4.04
CA SER A 55 14.66 -11.18 -3.58
C SER A 55 15.69 -10.61 -2.61
N ASP A 56 16.25 -9.43 -2.90
CA ASP A 56 17.22 -8.79 -2.03
C ASP A 56 16.60 -8.28 -0.73
N LEU A 57 15.41 -7.67 -0.78
CA LEU A 57 14.68 -7.25 0.42
C LEU A 57 14.36 -8.42 1.35
N LYS A 58 13.98 -9.57 0.79
CA LYS A 58 13.66 -10.76 1.60
C LYS A 58 14.86 -11.39 2.30
N LYS A 59 16.09 -11.03 1.93
CA LYS A 59 17.31 -11.49 2.64
C LYS A 59 17.55 -10.72 3.93
N VAL A 60 16.95 -9.54 4.07
CA VAL A 60 17.07 -8.70 5.27
C VAL A 60 15.94 -9.06 6.23
N GLU A 61 16.28 -9.40 7.48
CA GLU A 61 15.37 -9.97 8.48
C GLU A 61 14.09 -9.13 8.65
N VAL A 62 14.21 -7.81 8.80
CA VAL A 62 13.06 -6.91 9.01
C VAL A 62 12.15 -6.75 7.79
N SER A 63 12.59 -7.16 6.59
CA SER A 63 11.84 -7.06 5.32
C SER A 63 11.57 -8.42 4.66
N GLN A 64 11.66 -9.52 5.41
CA GLN A 64 11.27 -10.86 4.91
C GLN A 64 9.83 -10.92 4.37
N GLY A 65 8.94 -10.10 4.93
CA GLY A 65 7.56 -9.95 4.47
C GLY A 65 7.34 -9.02 3.27
N ALA A 66 8.41 -8.53 2.62
CA ALA A 66 8.28 -7.61 1.49
C ALA A 66 7.53 -8.26 0.31
N VAL A 67 6.62 -7.50 -0.29
CA VAL A 67 5.76 -7.95 -1.39
C VAL A 67 5.59 -6.84 -2.42
N ARG A 68 5.35 -7.24 -3.67
CA ARG A 68 4.86 -6.31 -4.69
C ARG A 68 3.35 -6.21 -4.54
N VAL A 69 2.86 -5.01 -4.28
CA VAL A 69 1.43 -4.74 -4.02
C VAL A 69 0.71 -4.12 -5.22
N GLY A 70 1.42 -3.82 -6.31
CA GLY A 70 0.83 -3.10 -7.43
C GLY A 70 1.81 -2.67 -8.52
N THR A 71 1.32 -1.82 -9.41
CA THR A 71 2.01 -1.29 -10.58
C THR A 71 1.76 0.21 -10.77
N VAL A 72 2.62 0.85 -11.54
CA VAL A 72 2.44 2.23 -12.01
C VAL A 72 2.06 2.18 -13.49
N GLU A 73 1.00 2.90 -13.85
CA GLU A 73 0.45 3.00 -15.20
C GLU A 73 0.34 4.48 -15.61
N GLU A 74 0.29 4.78 -16.90
CA GLU A 74 0.17 6.18 -17.36
C GLU A 74 -1.25 6.73 -17.23
N THR A 75 -2.26 5.86 -17.23
CA THR A 75 -3.69 6.25 -17.24
C THR A 75 -4.55 5.37 -16.34
N PRO A 76 -5.63 5.91 -15.74
CA PRO A 76 -6.01 7.33 -15.69
C PRO A 76 -5.04 8.11 -14.79
N GLY A 77 -4.44 9.17 -15.32
CA GLY A 77 -3.36 9.90 -14.64
C GLY A 77 -3.82 10.52 -13.30
N ARG A 78 -2.88 10.62 -12.36
CA ARG A 78 -3.01 11.24 -11.03
C ARG A 78 -3.96 10.55 -10.04
N THR A 79 -4.07 9.23 -10.10
CA THR A 79 -4.95 8.47 -9.19
C THR A 79 -4.19 7.31 -8.54
N VAL A 80 -4.62 6.93 -7.33
CA VAL A 80 -4.27 5.63 -6.74
C VAL A 80 -5.54 4.79 -6.69
N VAL A 81 -5.54 3.63 -7.32
CA VAL A 81 -6.69 2.73 -7.41
C VAL A 81 -6.36 1.45 -6.67
N LEU A 82 -7.23 1.05 -5.74
CA LEU A 82 -7.16 -0.23 -5.06
C LEU A 82 -8.20 -1.18 -5.67
N GLN A 83 -7.72 -2.29 -6.23
CA GLN A 83 -8.56 -3.41 -6.62
C GLN A 83 -8.87 -4.26 -5.39
N SER A 84 -10.14 -4.34 -5.03
CA SER A 84 -10.62 -5.05 -3.86
C SER A 84 -10.63 -6.57 -4.09
N ARG A 85 -10.79 -7.32 -2.99
CA ARG A 85 -10.88 -8.79 -3.03
C ARG A 85 -11.98 -9.34 -3.95
N ILE A 86 -13.06 -8.59 -4.15
CA ILE A 86 -14.19 -8.97 -5.00
C ILE A 86 -14.09 -8.41 -6.43
N GLY A 87 -12.95 -7.83 -6.80
CA GLY A 87 -12.68 -7.32 -8.14
C GLY A 87 -13.23 -5.92 -8.42
N GLY A 88 -13.78 -5.23 -7.42
CA GLY A 88 -14.17 -3.83 -7.54
C GLY A 88 -12.97 -2.90 -7.40
N ASN A 89 -13.05 -1.70 -7.96
CA ASN A 89 -12.02 -0.68 -7.81
C ASN A 89 -12.51 0.45 -6.90
N ARG A 90 -11.69 0.88 -5.95
CA ARG A 90 -11.90 2.13 -5.20
C ARG A 90 -10.69 3.05 -5.33
N VAL A 91 -10.92 4.36 -5.28
CA VAL A 91 -9.83 5.33 -5.18
C VAL A 91 -9.30 5.35 -3.75
N VAL A 92 -7.97 5.36 -3.60
CA VAL A 92 -7.30 5.62 -2.33
C VAL A 92 -6.99 7.11 -2.28
N ASP A 93 -7.88 7.88 -1.66
CA ASP A 93 -7.79 9.32 -1.58
C ASP A 93 -6.85 9.77 -0.44
N MET A 94 -6.27 10.96 -0.59
CA MET A 94 -5.58 11.59 0.53
C MET A 94 -6.59 11.99 1.59
N LEU A 95 -6.33 11.67 2.85
CA LEU A 95 -7.16 12.14 3.96
C LEU A 95 -7.04 13.65 4.11
N SER A 96 -8.14 14.30 4.49
CA SER A 96 -8.19 15.73 4.81
C SER A 96 -7.61 16.06 6.20
N GLY A 97 -7.24 15.05 6.99
CA GLY A 97 -6.66 15.18 8.33
C GLY A 97 -6.16 13.86 8.89
N GLU A 98 -5.67 13.87 10.13
CA GLU A 98 -5.17 12.67 10.82
C GLU A 98 -6.32 11.82 11.38
N GLN A 99 -6.23 10.49 11.28
CA GLN A 99 -7.23 9.59 11.86
C GLN A 99 -7.14 9.49 13.39
N LEU A 100 -5.94 9.55 13.94
CA LEU A 100 -5.68 9.36 15.37
C LEU A 100 -4.77 10.48 15.88
N PRO A 101 -5.20 11.25 16.90
CA PRO A 101 -4.40 12.34 17.43
C PRO A 101 -3.16 11.80 18.14
N ARG A 102 -1.99 12.40 17.86
CA ARG A 102 -0.69 12.04 18.47
C ARG A 102 -0.27 10.59 18.18
N ILE A 103 -0.52 10.13 16.95
CA ILE A 103 -0.13 8.78 16.52
C ILE A 103 1.39 8.62 16.33
N CYS A 104 2.12 9.73 16.20
CA CYS A 104 3.59 9.80 16.15
C CYS A 104 4.05 11.23 16.43
#